data_AF-A0A7Y2C830-F1
#
_entry.id   AF-A0A7Y2C830-F1
#
_cell.length_a   1.000
_cell.length_b   1.000
_cell.length_c   1.000
_cell.angle_alpha   90.00
_cell.angle_beta   90.00
_cell.angle_gamma   90.00
#
_symmetry.space_group_name_H-M   'P 1'
#
loop_
_entity.id
_entity.type
_entity.pdbx_description
1 polymer ?
#
loop_
_entity_poly.entity_id
_entity_poly.type
_entity_poly.pdbx_seq_one_letter_code
_entity_poly.pdbx_strand_id
1 'polypeptide(L)'
;MPQHFDSADDSLFVLDADAEHLSIPLTTQVNLLVSTLSTVMVEQAGLDLLEVARRLSSIRRSSSTDGVEDDTEAVELIAGLDLHSINTLLRSFTAMFHLINQSEKQEIVRINRERALASTIDAPRSESIEEAIRHLKTEGWSASDVEKLLSQIDIQPTFTAHPTEARRRSILFKQQAIAAVLSQLQVCEL
;
A
#
# COMPACT_ATOMS: atom_id res chain seq x y z
N MET A 1 -20.02 -25.80 1.07
CA MET A 1 -18.80 -26.11 1.86
C MET A 1 -17.77 -25.08 1.44
N PRO A 2 -17.26 -24.21 2.35
CA PRO A 2 -16.18 -23.31 1.97
C PRO A 2 -14.96 -24.17 1.67
N GLN A 3 -14.42 -24.08 0.46
CA GLN A 3 -13.14 -24.71 0.15
C GLN A 3 -12.07 -23.98 0.96
N HIS A 4 -11.33 -24.73 1.77
CA HIS A 4 -10.20 -24.21 2.53
C HIS A 4 -9.09 -23.87 1.53
N PHE A 5 -8.94 -22.58 1.21
CA PHE A 5 -7.84 -22.05 0.41
C PHE A 5 -6.66 -21.76 1.35
N ASP A 6 -5.72 -22.70 1.42
CA ASP A 6 -4.61 -22.67 2.39
C ASP A 6 -3.22 -22.68 1.71
N SER A 7 -3.15 -22.25 0.44
CA SER A 7 -1.88 -22.20 -0.29
C SER A 7 -1.63 -20.84 -0.95
N ALA A 8 -0.37 -20.40 -0.93
CA ALA A 8 0.10 -19.19 -1.62
C ALA A 8 -0.22 -19.22 -3.14
N ASP A 9 -0.39 -20.43 -3.69
CA ASP A 9 -0.73 -20.70 -5.09
C ASP A 9 -2.17 -20.29 -5.46
N ASP A 10 -3.03 -20.08 -4.45
CA ASP A 10 -4.43 -19.71 -4.63
C ASP A 10 -4.71 -18.20 -4.60
N SER A 11 -3.67 -17.39 -4.47
CA SER A 11 -3.78 -15.93 -4.44
C SER A 11 -3.67 -15.32 -5.84
N LEU A 12 -4.17 -14.10 -6.02
CA LEU A 12 -4.02 -13.33 -7.26
C LEU A 12 -2.54 -13.08 -7.58
N PHE A 13 -1.74 -12.86 -6.53
CA PHE A 13 -0.30 -12.90 -6.53
C PHE A 13 0.22 -13.01 -5.10
N VAL A 14 1.50 -13.35 -5.00
CA VAL A 14 2.25 -13.38 -3.74
C VAL A 14 3.41 -12.40 -3.88
N LEU A 15 3.57 -11.53 -2.88
CA LEU A 15 4.78 -10.73 -2.74
C LEU A 15 5.81 -11.51 -1.94
N ASP A 16 7.06 -11.41 -2.38
CA ASP A 16 8.23 -11.87 -1.66
C ASP A 16 8.94 -10.64 -1.06
N ALA A 17 9.19 -10.66 0.24
CA ALA A 17 9.73 -9.50 0.95
C ALA A 17 11.13 -9.12 0.45
N ASP A 18 11.97 -10.12 0.17
CA ASP A 18 13.36 -9.93 -0.23
C ASP A 18 13.45 -9.49 -1.69
N ALA A 19 12.63 -10.06 -2.57
CA ALA A 19 12.56 -9.65 -3.98
C ALA A 19 12.08 -8.21 -4.14
N GLU A 20 11.08 -7.81 -3.35
CA GLU A 20 10.42 -6.51 -3.45
C GLU A 20 11.06 -5.43 -2.55
N HIS A 21 12.10 -5.77 -1.76
CA HIS A 21 12.73 -4.87 -0.78
C HIS A 21 11.73 -4.27 0.21
N LEU A 22 10.72 -5.06 0.60
CA LEU A 22 9.65 -4.65 1.51
C LEU A 22 9.89 -5.20 2.91
N SER A 23 9.27 -4.58 3.92
CA SER A 23 9.30 -5.12 5.27
C SER A 23 8.50 -6.43 5.34
N ILE A 24 8.97 -7.40 6.16
CA ILE A 24 8.26 -8.66 6.42
C ILE A 24 6.82 -8.40 6.92
N PRO A 25 6.58 -7.46 7.86
CA PRO A 25 5.21 -7.15 8.29
C PRO A 25 4.31 -6.69 7.14
N LEU A 26 4.79 -5.79 6.27
CA LEU A 26 4.01 -5.30 5.14
C LEU A 26 3.72 -6.40 4.13
N THR A 27 4.72 -7.21 3.79
CA THR A 27 4.59 -8.33 2.86
C THR A 27 3.55 -9.34 3.35
N THR A 28 3.61 -9.69 4.64
CA THR A 28 2.64 -10.59 5.28
C THR A 28 1.22 -10.03 5.21
N GLN A 29 1.05 -8.74 5.52
CA GLN A 29 -0.25 -8.07 5.48
C GLN A 29 -0.83 -8.01 4.06
N VAL A 30 0.01 -7.68 3.08
CA VAL A 30 -0.42 -7.63 1.67
C VAL A 30 -0.79 -9.02 1.16
N ASN A 31 -0.01 -10.06 1.48
CA ASN A 31 -0.33 -11.42 1.09
C ASN A 31 -1.66 -11.91 1.70
N LEU A 32 -1.93 -11.60 2.97
CA LEU A 32 -3.22 -11.90 3.61
C LEU A 32 -4.39 -11.16 2.93
N LEU A 33 -4.18 -9.90 2.58
CA LEU A 33 -5.17 -9.10 1.86
C LEU A 33 -5.49 -9.67 0.48
N VAL A 34 -4.44 -10.03 -0.26
CA VAL A 34 -4.57 -10.56 -1.61
C VAL A 34 -5.23 -11.93 -1.58
N SER A 35 -4.86 -12.81 -0.64
CA SER A 35 -5.52 -14.12 -0.50
C SER A 35 -7.01 -13.97 -0.14
N THR A 36 -7.33 -13.10 0.81
CA THR A 36 -8.73 -12.82 1.20
C THR A 36 -9.53 -12.28 0.01
N LEU A 37 -8.95 -11.37 -0.77
CA LEU A 37 -9.60 -10.84 -1.97
C LEU A 37 -9.80 -11.93 -3.03
N SER A 38 -8.83 -12.82 -3.22
CA SER A 38 -8.95 -13.96 -4.14
C SER A 38 -10.09 -14.89 -3.75
N THR A 39 -10.28 -15.18 -2.46
CA THR A 39 -11.45 -15.94 -1.99
C THR A 39 -12.75 -15.23 -2.35
N VAL A 40 -12.84 -13.92 -2.10
CA VAL A 40 -14.04 -13.13 -2.44
C VAL A 40 -14.28 -13.10 -3.96
N MET A 41 -13.24 -13.05 -4.78
CA MET A 41 -13.36 -13.12 -6.24
C MET A 41 -13.95 -14.45 -6.70
N VAL A 42 -13.45 -15.57 -6.15
CA VAL A 42 -13.98 -16.91 -6.45
C VAL A 42 -15.43 -17.03 -6.02
N GLU A 43 -15.79 -16.53 -4.84
CA GLU A 43 -17.17 -16.54 -4.34
C GLU A 43 -18.13 -15.72 -5.20
N GLN A 44 -17.67 -14.59 -5.77
CA GLN A 44 -18.54 -13.69 -6.54
C GLN A 44 -18.59 -13.98 -8.03
N ALA A 45 -17.52 -14.51 -8.60
CA ALA A 45 -17.38 -14.63 -10.06
C ALA A 45 -16.73 -15.94 -10.53
N GLY A 46 -16.42 -16.86 -9.61
CA GLY A 46 -15.84 -18.15 -9.93
C GLY A 46 -14.33 -18.13 -10.12
N LEU A 47 -13.76 -19.33 -10.26
CA LEU A 47 -12.32 -19.55 -10.38
C LEU A 47 -11.76 -18.99 -11.71
N ASP A 48 -12.51 -19.14 -12.80
CA ASP A 48 -12.09 -18.70 -14.14
C ASP A 48 -11.68 -17.22 -14.17
N LEU A 49 -12.45 -16.36 -13.48
CA LEU A 49 -12.12 -14.93 -13.43
C LEU A 49 -10.85 -14.65 -12.61
N LEU A 50 -10.61 -15.42 -11.55
CA LEU A 50 -9.38 -15.32 -10.77
C LEU A 50 -8.17 -15.75 -11.62
N GLU A 51 -8.29 -16.80 -12.42
CA GLU A 51 -7.22 -17.25 -13.32
C GLU A 51 -6.89 -16.19 -14.37
N VAL A 52 -7.90 -15.57 -14.97
CA VAL A 52 -7.69 -14.43 -15.89
C VAL A 52 -6.97 -13.29 -15.18
N ALA A 53 -7.39 -12.94 -13.96
CA ALA A 53 -6.77 -11.89 -13.18
C ALA A 53 -5.30 -12.19 -12.82
N ARG A 54 -4.98 -13.46 -12.49
CA ARG A 54 -3.62 -13.94 -12.25
C ARG A 54 -2.77 -13.82 -13.52
N ARG A 55 -3.31 -14.25 -14.66
CA ARG A 55 -2.60 -14.22 -15.94
C ARG A 55 -2.26 -12.79 -16.36
N LEU A 56 -3.22 -11.87 -16.29
CA LEU A 56 -3.00 -10.45 -16.54
C LEU A 56 -1.94 -9.85 -15.60
N SER A 57 -1.98 -10.22 -14.32
CA SER A 57 -0.99 -9.77 -13.34
C SER A 57 0.42 -10.31 -13.64
N SER A 58 0.51 -11.57 -14.10
CA SER A 58 1.78 -12.19 -14.51
C SER A 58 2.38 -11.52 -15.73
N ILE A 59 1.58 -11.27 -16.77
CA ILE A 59 2.02 -10.58 -18.00
C ILE A 59 2.61 -9.21 -17.64
N ARG A 60 1.91 -8.44 -16.79
CA ARG A 60 2.38 -7.12 -16.38
C ARG A 60 3.72 -7.17 -15.63
N ARG A 61 3.92 -8.16 -14.76
CA ARG A 61 5.19 -8.34 -14.03
C ARG A 61 6.33 -8.71 -14.98
N SER A 62 6.12 -9.65 -15.91
CA SER A 62 7.17 -10.04 -16.87
C SER A 62 7.58 -8.90 -17.81
N SER A 63 6.61 -8.13 -18.31
CA SER A 63 6.90 -6.98 -19.20
C SER A 63 7.73 -5.89 -18.49
N SER A 64 7.61 -5.79 -17.15
CA SER A 64 8.39 -4.84 -16.35
C SER A 64 9.86 -5.24 -16.19
N THR A 65 10.19 -6.53 -16.36
CA THR A 65 11.55 -7.06 -16.22
C THR A 65 12.32 -7.08 -17.54
N ASP A 66 11.65 -7.42 -18.64
CA ASP A 66 12.31 -7.71 -19.93
C ASP A 66 12.36 -6.50 -20.89
N GLY A 67 11.71 -5.38 -20.55
CA GLY A 67 11.78 -4.13 -21.33
C GLY A 67 11.09 -4.17 -22.71
N VAL A 68 10.44 -5.28 -23.06
CA VAL A 68 9.61 -5.45 -24.25
C VAL A 68 8.15 -5.62 -23.79
N GLU A 69 7.31 -4.61 -24.05
CA GLU A 69 5.87 -4.69 -23.80
C GLU A 69 5.21 -5.47 -24.95
N ASP A 70 5.14 -6.80 -24.84
CA ASP A 70 4.23 -7.62 -25.64
C ASP A 70 2.91 -7.82 -24.87
N ASP A 71 1.99 -6.88 -25.06
CA ASP A 71 0.67 -6.90 -24.42
C ASP A 71 -0.36 -7.70 -25.24
N THR A 72 0.05 -8.37 -26.33
CA THR A 72 -0.87 -9.06 -27.25
C THR A 72 -1.75 -10.07 -26.51
N GLU A 73 -1.15 -10.87 -25.62
CA GLU A 73 -1.89 -11.85 -24.82
C GLU A 73 -2.89 -11.19 -23.86
N ALA A 74 -2.51 -10.08 -23.22
CA ALA A 74 -3.41 -9.36 -22.32
C ALA A 74 -4.61 -8.77 -23.06
N VAL A 75 -4.38 -8.25 -24.28
CA VAL A 75 -5.44 -7.74 -25.15
C VAL A 75 -6.41 -8.85 -25.55
N GLU A 76 -5.92 -10.02 -25.94
CA GLU A 76 -6.75 -11.17 -26.30
C GLU A 76 -7.58 -11.68 -25.13
N LEU A 77 -6.97 -11.79 -23.93
CA LEU A 77 -7.69 -12.17 -22.71
C LEU A 77 -8.82 -11.20 -22.39
N ILE A 78 -8.56 -9.89 -22.43
CA ILE A 78 -9.57 -8.86 -22.15
C ILE A 78 -10.67 -8.86 -23.22
N ALA A 79 -10.32 -9.06 -24.49
CA ALA A 79 -11.28 -9.11 -25.59
C ALA A 79 -12.24 -10.31 -25.49
N GLY A 80 -11.82 -11.39 -24.83
CA GLY A 80 -12.65 -12.57 -24.57
C GLY A 80 -13.64 -12.44 -23.41
N LEU A 81 -13.53 -11.39 -22.59
CA LEU A 81 -14.39 -11.20 -21.42
C LEU A 81 -15.71 -10.50 -21.76
N ASP A 82 -16.78 -10.92 -21.10
CA ASP A 82 -18.04 -10.19 -21.11
C ASP A 82 -17.98 -8.95 -20.21
N LEU A 83 -18.92 -8.02 -20.41
CA LEU A 83 -18.95 -6.76 -19.66
C LEU A 83 -19.08 -6.98 -18.15
N HIS A 84 -19.75 -8.05 -17.72
CA HIS A 84 -19.87 -8.38 -16.30
C HIS A 84 -18.52 -8.77 -15.70
N SER A 85 -17.78 -9.65 -16.35
CA SER A 85 -16.44 -10.09 -15.93
C SER A 85 -15.47 -8.92 -15.90
N ILE A 86 -15.47 -8.06 -16.93
CA ILE A 86 -14.63 -6.85 -16.97
C ILE A 86 -14.93 -5.94 -15.76
N ASN A 87 -16.20 -5.70 -15.46
CA ASN A 87 -16.58 -4.88 -14.31
C ASN A 87 -16.13 -5.50 -12.99
N THR A 88 -16.29 -6.81 -12.81
CA THR A 88 -15.87 -7.49 -11.58
C THR A 88 -14.35 -7.48 -11.44
N LEU A 89 -13.62 -7.68 -12.53
CA LEU A 89 -12.17 -7.59 -12.58
C LEU A 89 -11.69 -6.19 -12.17
N LEU A 90 -12.23 -5.14 -12.79
CA LEU A 90 -11.91 -3.74 -12.46
C LEU A 90 -12.19 -3.42 -11.00
N ARG A 91 -13.33 -3.87 -10.46
CA ARG A 91 -13.68 -3.66 -9.05
C ARG A 91 -12.72 -4.38 -8.10
N SER A 92 -12.29 -5.58 -8.46
CA SER A 92 -11.37 -6.39 -7.65
C SER A 92 -9.99 -5.74 -7.61
N PHE A 93 -9.43 -5.38 -8.77
CA PHE A 93 -8.16 -4.63 -8.82
C PHE A 93 -8.25 -3.27 -8.11
N THR A 94 -9.35 -2.54 -8.27
CA THR A 94 -9.55 -1.27 -7.56
C THR A 94 -9.54 -1.47 -6.05
N ALA A 95 -10.25 -2.47 -5.55
CA ALA A 95 -10.26 -2.80 -4.12
C ALA A 95 -8.86 -3.19 -3.64
N MET A 96 -8.16 -4.03 -4.39
CA MET A 96 -6.79 -4.45 -4.11
C MET A 96 -5.84 -3.24 -4.00
N PHE A 97 -5.78 -2.38 -5.00
CA PHE A 97 -4.91 -1.19 -5.00
C PHE A 97 -5.20 -0.30 -3.81
N HIS A 98 -6.47 -0.13 -3.47
CA HIS A 98 -6.86 0.65 -2.30
C HIS A 98 -6.38 0.02 -0.98
N LEU A 99 -6.46 -1.30 -0.84
CA LEU A 99 -6.07 -2.02 0.38
C LEU A 99 -4.54 -2.08 0.53
N ILE A 100 -3.81 -2.29 -0.55
CA ILE A 100 -2.34 -2.25 -0.58
C ILE A 100 -1.86 -0.85 -0.19
N ASN A 101 -2.37 0.19 -0.86
CA ASN A 101 -2.01 1.58 -0.55
C ASN A 101 -2.31 1.95 0.91
N GLN A 102 -3.37 1.39 1.49
CA GLN A 102 -3.70 1.64 2.89
C GLN A 102 -2.74 0.92 3.85
N SER A 103 -2.33 -0.31 3.52
CA SER A 103 -1.38 -1.11 4.31
C SER A 103 0.01 -0.48 4.29
N GLU A 104 0.47 -0.02 3.13
CA GLU A 104 1.72 0.72 2.99
C GLU A 104 1.73 1.99 3.85
N LYS A 105 0.65 2.78 3.81
CA LYS A 105 0.51 3.98 4.66
C LYS A 105 0.57 3.66 6.14
N GLN A 106 -0.07 2.56 6.57
CA GLN A 106 0.00 2.13 7.96
C GLN A 106 1.42 1.73 8.36
N GLU A 107 2.12 1.01 7.48
CA GLU A 107 3.50 0.60 7.73
C GLU A 107 4.44 1.81 7.83
N ILE A 108 4.29 2.79 6.93
CA ILE A 108 5.04 4.06 7.01
C ILE A 108 4.81 4.75 8.36
N VAL A 109 3.54 4.80 8.81
CA VAL A 109 3.20 5.38 10.13
C VAL A 109 3.83 4.58 11.27
N ARG A 110 3.80 3.24 11.21
CA ARG A 110 4.41 2.35 12.21
C ARG A 110 5.92 2.57 12.30
N ILE A 111 6.63 2.51 11.17
CA ILE A 111 8.08 2.74 11.09
C ILE A 111 8.44 4.13 11.61
N ASN A 112 7.70 5.17 11.23
CA ASN A 112 7.94 6.53 11.71
C ASN A 112 7.74 6.64 13.23
N ARG A 113 6.74 5.96 13.77
CA ARG A 113 6.49 5.90 15.22
C ARG A 113 7.62 5.17 15.96
N GLU A 114 8.09 4.05 15.44
CA GLU A 114 9.22 3.31 16.02
C GLU A 114 10.50 4.13 16.01
N ARG A 115 10.81 4.79 14.89
CA ARG A 115 11.94 5.70 14.78
C ARG A 115 11.82 6.88 15.74
N ALA A 116 10.61 7.41 15.94
CA ALA A 116 10.37 8.47 16.93
C ALA A 116 10.59 7.98 18.37
N LEU A 117 10.14 6.77 18.72
CA LEU A 117 10.35 6.18 20.04
C LEU A 117 11.82 5.83 20.31
N ALA A 118 12.56 5.38 19.29
CA ALA A 118 13.99 5.10 19.38
C ALA A 118 14.86 6.37 19.36
N SER A 119 14.28 7.52 18.99
CA SER A 119 15.03 8.77 18.91
C SER A 119 15.42 9.26 20.30
N THR A 120 16.60 9.87 20.37
CA THR A 120 17.09 10.51 21.59
C THR A 120 17.52 11.93 21.26
N ILE A 121 17.76 12.74 22.31
CA ILE A 121 18.35 14.06 22.13
C ILE A 121 19.65 13.95 21.32
N ASP A 122 20.45 12.90 21.56
CA ASP A 122 21.76 12.68 20.94
C ASP A 122 21.74 11.94 19.61
N ALA A 123 20.61 11.36 19.24
CA ALA A 123 20.36 10.74 17.94
C ALA A 123 18.90 11.01 17.55
N PRO A 124 18.59 12.24 17.10
CA PRO A 124 17.22 12.56 16.69
C PRO A 124 16.84 11.77 15.44
N ARG A 125 15.53 11.61 15.24
CA ARG A 125 15.01 10.93 14.04
C ARG A 125 15.44 11.71 12.78
N SER A 126 15.86 11.02 11.73
CA SER A 126 16.15 11.67 10.44
C SER A 126 14.92 12.41 9.89
N GLU A 127 15.15 13.57 9.30
CA GLU A 127 14.13 14.49 8.78
C GLU A 127 13.11 14.89 9.86
N SER A 128 13.60 15.10 11.09
CA SER A 128 12.81 15.63 12.20
C SER A 128 13.15 17.08 12.50
N ILE A 129 12.26 17.74 13.25
CA ILE A 129 12.48 19.11 13.74
C ILE A 129 13.69 19.11 14.69
N GLU A 130 13.83 18.08 15.52
CA GLU A 130 14.94 17.91 16.45
C GLU A 130 16.29 17.78 15.74
N GLU A 131 16.35 17.02 14.62
CA GLU A 131 17.54 16.93 13.78
C GLU A 131 17.86 18.28 13.12
N ALA A 132 16.85 18.99 12.61
CA ALA A 132 17.04 20.31 12.01
C ALA A 132 17.60 21.33 13.03
N ILE A 133 17.05 21.36 14.25
CA ILE A 133 17.55 22.22 15.34
C ILE A 133 18.99 21.86 15.71
N ARG A 134 19.30 20.56 15.78
CA ARG A 134 20.66 20.08 16.04
C ARG A 134 21.63 20.50 14.94
N HIS A 135 21.22 20.39 13.69
CA HIS A 135 22.02 20.80 12.53
C HIS A 135 22.34 22.31 12.60
N LEU A 136 21.36 23.15 12.87
CA LEU A 136 21.56 24.59 13.06
C LEU A 136 22.52 24.89 14.23
N LYS A 137 22.39 24.16 15.34
CA LYS A 137 23.33 24.27 16.47
C LYS A 137 24.76 23.89 16.06
N THR A 138 24.95 22.84 15.26
CA THR A 138 26.28 22.45 14.77
C THR A 138 26.89 23.45 13.79
N GLU A 139 26.05 24.19 13.05
CA GLU A 139 26.48 25.31 12.22
C GLU A 139 26.78 26.60 13.02
N GLY A 140 26.58 26.58 14.34
CA GLY A 140 26.91 27.70 15.23
C GLY A 140 25.78 28.70 15.46
N TRP A 141 24.54 28.38 15.05
CA TRP A 141 23.39 29.25 15.31
C TRP A 141 23.09 29.33 16.82
N SER A 142 22.82 30.53 17.32
CA SER A 142 22.35 30.70 18.69
C SER A 142 20.86 30.35 18.81
N ALA A 143 20.39 30.08 20.03
CA ALA A 143 18.98 29.84 20.28
C ALA A 143 18.10 31.04 19.84
N SER A 144 18.60 32.27 19.97
CA SER A 144 17.86 33.48 19.53
C SER A 144 17.75 33.56 18.01
N ASP A 145 18.75 33.10 17.26
CA ASP A 145 18.71 33.10 15.80
C ASP A 145 17.68 32.09 15.28
N VAL A 146 17.65 30.91 15.90
CA VAL A 146 16.65 29.87 15.59
C VAL A 146 15.24 30.34 15.94
N GLU A 147 15.04 30.99 17.09
CA GLU A 147 13.73 31.54 17.49
C GLU A 147 13.23 32.60 16.50
N LYS A 148 14.11 33.51 16.06
CA LYS A 148 13.77 34.50 15.03
C LYS A 148 13.40 33.83 13.71
N LEU A 149 14.12 32.79 13.29
CA LEU A 149 13.80 32.04 12.08
C LEU A 149 12.42 31.39 12.18
N LEU A 150 12.15 30.68 13.29
CA LEU A 150 10.84 30.04 13.52
C LEU A 150 9.69 31.05 13.53
N SER A 151 9.92 32.27 14.03
CA SER A 151 8.91 33.34 14.03
C SER A 151 8.54 33.86 12.63
N GLN A 152 9.36 33.57 11.62
CA GLN A 152 9.16 34.01 10.23
C GLN A 152 8.62 32.89 9.32
N ILE A 153 8.60 31.64 9.80
CA ILE A 153 8.09 30.51 9.02
C ILE A 153 6.57 30.60 8.95
N ASP A 154 6.06 30.69 7.72
CA ASP A 154 4.64 30.62 7.41
C ASP A 154 4.40 29.50 6.40
N ILE A 155 3.66 28.47 6.80
CA ILE A 155 3.32 27.31 5.97
C ILE A 155 1.81 27.36 5.73
N GLN A 156 1.42 27.57 4.47
CA GLN A 156 0.02 27.66 4.05
C GLN A 156 -0.34 26.52 3.09
N PRO A 157 -0.77 25.35 3.59
CA PRO A 157 -1.24 24.27 2.73
C PRO A 157 -2.48 24.72 1.97
N THR A 158 -2.38 24.75 0.63
CA THR A 158 -3.54 25.04 -0.22
C THR A 158 -4.17 23.74 -0.67
N PHE A 159 -5.36 23.45 -0.16
CA PHE A 159 -6.13 22.29 -0.61
C PHE A 159 -6.75 22.59 -1.96
N THR A 160 -6.30 21.86 -2.98
CA THR A 160 -6.92 21.89 -4.30
C THR A 160 -7.92 20.75 -4.43
N ALA A 161 -8.99 20.97 -5.19
CA ALA A 161 -9.85 19.86 -5.58
C ALA A 161 -9.08 18.98 -6.55
N HIS A 162 -8.89 17.69 -6.23
CA HIS A 162 -8.37 16.74 -7.20
C HIS A 162 -9.52 16.30 -8.13
N PRO A 163 -9.44 16.55 -9.45
CA PRO A 163 -10.58 16.44 -10.38
C PRO A 163 -11.14 15.02 -10.52
N THR A 164 -10.38 13.99 -10.14
CA THR A 164 -10.78 12.57 -10.22
C THR A 164 -10.87 11.87 -8.86
N GLU A 165 -10.62 12.57 -7.75
CA GLU A 165 -10.45 11.95 -6.42
C GLU A 165 -11.50 12.38 -5.39
N ALA A 166 -12.74 12.61 -5.82
CA ALA A 166 -13.89 12.62 -4.91
C ALA A 166 -14.14 11.20 -4.37
N ARG A 167 -13.22 10.68 -3.54
CA ARG A 167 -13.38 9.40 -2.87
C ARG A 167 -14.61 9.52 -1.96
N ARG A 168 -15.63 8.69 -2.22
CA ARG A 168 -16.82 8.64 -1.37
C ARG A 168 -16.37 8.33 0.06
N ARG A 169 -16.82 9.15 1.01
CA ARG A 169 -16.45 9.02 2.44
C ARG A 169 -16.68 7.61 2.99
N SER A 170 -17.74 6.94 2.52
CA SER A 170 -18.06 5.55 2.88
C SER A 170 -16.98 4.55 2.47
N ILE A 171 -16.29 4.76 1.36
CA ILE A 171 -15.21 3.89 0.89
C ILE A 171 -13.98 4.06 1.80
N LEU A 172 -13.65 5.30 2.14
CA LEU A 172 -12.55 5.61 3.08
C LEU A 172 -12.78 4.95 4.44
N PHE A 173 -14.00 5.04 4.99
CA PHE A 173 -14.34 4.39 6.25
C PHE A 173 -14.18 2.86 6.20
N LYS A 174 -14.61 2.22 5.11
CA LYS A 174 -14.43 0.77 4.92
C LYS A 174 -12.97 0.38 4.82
N GLN A 175 -12.17 1.14 4.07
CA GLN A 175 -10.73 0.92 3.96
C GLN A 175 -10.04 1.04 5.32
N GLN A 176 -10.39 2.07 6.11
CA GLN A 176 -9.85 2.24 7.47
C GLN A 176 -10.28 1.11 8.41
N ALA A 177 -11.52 0.64 8.33
CA ALA A 177 -12.00 -0.46 9.16
C ALA A 177 -11.27 -1.78 8.85
N ILE A 178 -11.11 -2.13 7.56
CA ILE A 178 -10.36 -3.32 7.14
C ILE A 178 -8.91 -3.22 7.63
N ALA A 179 -8.28 -2.07 7.40
CA ALA A 179 -6.90 -1.85 7.80
C ALA A 179 -6.69 -1.92 9.32
N ALA A 180 -7.67 -1.46 10.12
CA ALA A 180 -7.62 -1.58 11.57
C ALA A 180 -7.71 -3.05 12.04
N VAL A 181 -8.56 -3.86 11.40
CA VAL A 181 -8.67 -5.30 11.71
C VAL A 181 -7.38 -6.04 11.35
N LEU A 182 -6.77 -5.73 10.20
CA LEU A 182 -5.50 -6.34 9.79
C LEU A 182 -4.37 -6.03 10.77
N SER A 183 -4.28 -4.79 11.25
CA SER A 183 -3.30 -4.41 12.27
C SER A 183 -3.49 -5.16 13.59
N GLN A 184 -4.72 -5.51 13.97
CA GLN A 184 -4.99 -6.30 15.17
C GLN A 184 -4.55 -7.76 15.03
N LEU A 185 -4.76 -8.35 13.85
CA LEU A 185 -4.35 -9.73 13.57
C LEU A 185 -2.83 -9.91 13.70
N GLN A 186 -2.05 -8.94 13.20
CA GLN A 186 -0.58 -8.96 13.36
C GLN A 186 -0.09 -8.92 14.81
N VAL A 187 -0.82 -8.28 15.71
CA VAL A 187 -0.44 -8.20 17.13
C VAL A 187 -0.68 -9.52 17.85
N CYS A 188 -1.57 -10.38 17.35
CA CYS A 188 -1.86 -11.68 17.96
C CYS A 188 -0.95 -12.82 17.48
N GLU A 189 -0.20 -12.64 16.39
CA GLU A 189 0.75 -13.63 15.86
C GLU A 189 2.19 -13.45 16.39
N LEU A 190 2.43 -12.43 17.24
CA LEU A 190 3.69 -12.16 17.96
C LEU A 190 3.56 -12.51 19.45
#